data_AF-A0A645BHG4-F1
#
_entry.id   AF-A0A645BHG4-F1
#
_cell.length_a   1.000
_cell.length_b   1.000
_cell.length_c   1.000
_cell.angle_alpha   90.00
_cell.angle_beta   90.00
_cell.angle_gamma   90.00
#
_symmetry.space_group_name_H-M   'P 1'
#
loop_
_entity.id
_entity.type
_entity.pdbx_description
1 polymer ?
#
loop_
_entity_poly.entity_id
_entity_poly.type
_entity_poly.pdbx_seq_one_letter_code
_entity_poly.pdbx_strand_id
1 'polypeptide(L)'
;MGKNIETELKLHITDRKIWCDILASSSIAEYIQPDSLGYDTLEACYYDTPARSLRQAGLAYRIRREGGQWIATIKGGGKSAGGLHTRQEWNVPVEDCLPSIKPFMTTSVGEKFQAAVGQDKLMLLFITRFERRTLMVQTPDGSIVEAAADRGEIIAGEKHEPIMELELEIKAGSTTALLELGAALAQQYPLLLEPRSKYYRGLLLAGLAQDDCRGIVEIETANVNEEMLMAAITQVLNAQSCFLRLANNADNILTLRHCVAYLAKFLAVLKAEMHPNLYDEIQNELNQFQSNVNSGQGDELAAILGTGRYTALLLKLWAWAAKRNPEGI
;
A
#
# COMPACT_ATOMS: atom_id res chain seq x y z
N MET A 1 -26.69 -3.65 2.56
CA MET A 1 -25.33 -3.27 2.99
C MET A 1 -24.35 -4.07 2.14
N GLY A 2 -23.79 -3.50 1.07
CA GLY A 2 -22.98 -4.30 0.15
C GLY A 2 -21.99 -3.46 -0.66
N LYS A 3 -20.84 -4.06 -0.93
CA LYS A 3 -19.90 -3.82 -2.05
C LYS A 3 -19.13 -2.49 -2.15
N ASN A 4 -18.90 -1.80 -1.04
CA ASN A 4 -18.06 -0.59 -1.09
C ASN A 4 -16.71 -0.76 -0.39
N ILE A 5 -16.29 -1.98 0.00
CA ILE A 5 -14.98 -2.19 0.61
C ILE A 5 -14.00 -2.65 -0.48
N GLU A 6 -12.90 -1.91 -0.63
CA GLU A 6 -11.75 -2.23 -1.46
C GLU A 6 -10.61 -2.65 -0.53
N THR A 7 -9.95 -3.77 -0.84
CA THR A 7 -8.69 -4.18 -0.19
C THR A 7 -7.58 -4.33 -1.22
N GLU A 8 -6.50 -3.56 -1.05
CA GLU A 8 -5.36 -3.51 -1.97
C GLU A 8 -4.02 -3.60 -1.24
N LEU A 9 -3.04 -4.29 -1.83
CA LEU A 9 -1.63 -4.23 -1.43
C LEU A 9 -0.87 -3.34 -2.41
N LYS A 10 -0.15 -2.33 -1.90
CA LYS A 10 0.59 -1.36 -2.72
C LYS A 10 2.09 -1.52 -2.58
N LEU A 11 2.75 -1.65 -3.72
CA LEU A 11 4.19 -1.84 -3.83
C LEU A 11 4.79 -0.74 -4.70
N HIS A 12 5.87 -0.11 -4.25
CA HIS A 12 6.70 0.77 -5.05
C HIS A 12 7.68 -0.03 -5.91
N ILE A 13 7.73 0.32 -7.20
CA ILE A 13 8.68 -0.21 -8.17
C ILE A 13 9.95 0.68 -8.13
N THR A 14 11.04 0.15 -7.59
CA THR A 14 12.29 0.93 -7.44
C THR A 14 13.11 1.00 -8.73
N ASP A 15 13.13 -0.06 -9.54
CA ASP A 15 13.74 -0.07 -10.87
C ASP A 15 12.67 0.15 -11.94
N ARG A 16 12.67 1.33 -12.56
CA ARG A 16 11.69 1.70 -13.59
C ARG A 16 11.67 0.75 -14.79
N LYS A 17 12.75 0.00 -15.05
CA LYS A 17 12.84 -0.94 -16.17
C LYS A 17 11.85 -2.10 -16.03
N ILE A 18 11.49 -2.50 -14.81
CA ILE A 18 10.64 -3.67 -14.60
C ILE A 18 9.17 -3.40 -14.90
N TRP A 19 8.73 -2.14 -15.00
CA TRP A 19 7.30 -1.82 -15.17
C TRP A 19 6.68 -2.49 -16.41
N CYS A 20 7.46 -2.66 -17.47
CA CYS A 20 7.01 -3.38 -18.66
C CYS A 20 6.84 -4.88 -18.42
N ASP A 21 7.67 -5.47 -17.57
CA ASP A 21 7.86 -6.91 -17.45
C ASP A 21 7.15 -7.50 -16.23
N ILE A 22 6.82 -6.69 -15.23
CA ILE A 22 6.28 -7.15 -13.95
C ILE A 22 4.95 -7.90 -14.10
N LEU A 23 4.10 -7.48 -15.05
CA LEU A 23 2.85 -8.16 -15.38
C LEU A 23 3.05 -9.36 -16.33
N ALA A 24 4.24 -9.54 -16.88
CA ALA A 24 4.64 -10.71 -17.67
C ALA A 24 5.53 -11.66 -16.84
N SER A 25 5.58 -11.47 -15.52
CA SER A 25 6.40 -12.28 -14.61
C SER A 25 6.08 -13.77 -14.73
N SER A 26 7.13 -14.59 -14.82
CA SER A 26 7.03 -16.04 -14.76
C SER A 26 6.34 -16.54 -13.48
N SER A 27 6.43 -15.77 -12.38
CA SER A 27 5.81 -16.12 -11.09
C SER A 27 4.28 -16.07 -11.13
N ILE A 28 3.70 -15.36 -12.11
CA ILE A 28 2.24 -15.20 -12.23
C ILE A 28 1.70 -15.70 -13.57
N ALA A 29 2.57 -16.00 -14.55
CA ALA A 29 2.18 -16.30 -15.93
C ALA A 29 1.12 -17.41 -16.06
N GLU A 30 1.25 -18.48 -15.28
CA GLU A 30 0.30 -19.62 -15.29
C GLU A 30 -1.06 -19.29 -14.63
N TYR A 31 -1.13 -18.19 -13.89
CA TYR A 31 -2.29 -17.75 -13.13
C TYR A 31 -3.03 -16.58 -13.79
N ILE A 32 -2.51 -16.04 -14.90
CA ILE A 32 -3.15 -14.93 -15.63
C ILE A 32 -4.40 -15.44 -16.32
N GLN A 33 -5.53 -14.77 -16.09
CA GLN A 33 -6.75 -15.05 -16.85
C GLN A 33 -6.57 -14.59 -18.32
N PRO A 34 -6.93 -15.43 -19.30
CA PRO A 34 -6.90 -15.05 -20.71
C PRO A 34 -7.66 -13.74 -20.97
N ASP A 35 -7.16 -12.95 -21.93
CA ASP A 35 -7.79 -11.70 -22.40
C ASP A 35 -8.09 -10.64 -21.32
N SER A 36 -7.47 -10.75 -20.15
CA SER A 36 -7.67 -9.80 -19.03
C SER A 36 -6.77 -8.57 -19.07
N LEU A 37 -5.87 -8.49 -20.06
CA LEU A 37 -4.89 -7.40 -20.17
C LEU A 37 -5.57 -6.08 -20.57
N GLY A 38 -5.50 -5.09 -19.70
CA GLY A 38 -6.05 -3.75 -19.89
C GLY A 38 -4.99 -2.66 -19.96
N TYR A 39 -5.32 -1.57 -20.64
CA TYR A 39 -4.48 -0.37 -20.76
C TYR A 39 -5.34 0.88 -20.61
N ASP A 40 -4.98 1.75 -19.67
CA ASP A 40 -5.69 3.00 -19.42
C ASP A 40 -4.71 4.16 -19.25
N THR A 41 -5.17 5.35 -19.63
CA THR A 41 -4.57 6.62 -19.19
C THR A 41 -5.53 7.27 -18.22
N LEU A 42 -5.07 7.48 -16.99
CA LEU A 42 -5.88 7.96 -15.88
C LEU A 42 -5.41 9.36 -15.47
N GLU A 43 -6.36 10.28 -15.35
CA GLU A 43 -6.12 11.61 -14.78
C GLU A 43 -7.13 11.84 -13.66
N ALA A 44 -6.69 12.21 -12.46
CA ALA A 44 -7.58 12.49 -11.35
C ALA A 44 -7.25 13.81 -10.66
N CYS A 45 -8.28 14.64 -10.48
CA CYS A 45 -8.24 15.87 -9.72
C CYS A 45 -8.67 15.60 -8.28
N TYR A 46 -7.84 15.97 -7.30
CA TYR A 46 -8.15 15.81 -5.88
C TYR A 46 -8.61 17.13 -5.27
N TYR A 47 -9.67 17.07 -4.46
CA TYR A 47 -10.34 18.26 -3.93
C TYR A 47 -10.53 18.18 -2.42
N ASP A 48 -10.47 19.32 -1.75
CA ASP A 48 -10.86 19.49 -0.34
C ASP A 48 -11.30 20.95 -0.11
N THR A 49 -11.79 21.28 1.08
CA THR A 49 -12.05 22.67 1.49
C THR A 49 -10.73 23.40 1.81
N PRO A 50 -10.71 24.75 1.86
CA PRO A 50 -9.53 25.49 2.32
C PRO A 50 -9.03 25.06 3.71
N ALA A 51 -9.95 24.66 4.59
CA ALA A 51 -9.64 24.15 5.93
C ALA A 51 -9.19 22.68 5.94
N ARG A 52 -9.25 21.97 4.81
CA ARG A 52 -9.00 20.52 4.66
C ARG A 52 -9.97 19.68 5.49
N SER A 53 -11.24 20.08 5.49
CA SER A 53 -12.27 19.47 6.32
C SER A 53 -12.55 18.02 5.94
N LEU A 54 -12.40 17.65 4.66
CA LEU A 54 -12.55 16.25 4.24
C LEU A 54 -11.44 15.39 4.82
N ARG A 55 -10.19 15.83 4.71
CA ARG A 55 -9.04 15.14 5.33
C ARG A 55 -9.25 14.98 6.84
N GLN A 56 -9.67 16.03 7.54
CA GLN A 56 -9.96 15.97 8.98
C GLN A 56 -11.08 14.97 9.31
N ALA A 57 -12.07 14.83 8.43
CA ALA A 57 -13.13 13.83 8.53
C ALA A 57 -12.71 12.41 8.09
N GLY A 58 -11.45 12.21 7.69
CA GLY A 58 -10.94 10.93 7.19
C GLY A 58 -11.50 10.56 5.82
N LEU A 59 -11.77 11.55 4.97
CA LEU A 59 -12.26 11.40 3.61
C LEU A 59 -11.22 11.92 2.60
N ALA A 60 -11.17 11.27 1.44
CA ALA A 60 -10.46 11.75 0.27
C ALA A 60 -11.44 11.80 -0.91
N TYR A 61 -11.54 12.96 -1.56
CA TYR A 61 -12.42 13.18 -2.70
C TYR A 61 -11.60 13.45 -3.96
N ARG A 62 -11.93 12.74 -5.04
CA ARG A 62 -11.35 12.95 -6.36
C ARG A 62 -12.41 12.87 -7.45
N ILE A 63 -12.12 13.46 -8.60
CA ILE A 63 -12.81 13.16 -9.85
C ILE A 63 -11.76 12.66 -10.85
N ARG A 64 -11.95 11.46 -11.38
CA ARG A 64 -11.03 10.79 -12.29
C ARG A 64 -11.65 10.67 -13.68
N ARG A 65 -10.85 10.93 -14.71
CA ARG A 65 -11.15 10.56 -16.09
C ARG A 65 -10.61 9.17 -16.36
N GLU A 66 -11.49 8.26 -16.77
CA GLU A 66 -11.15 6.89 -17.18
C GLU A 66 -12.06 6.44 -18.32
N GLY A 67 -11.52 5.78 -19.34
CA GLY A 67 -12.32 5.32 -20.50
C GLY A 67 -13.14 6.42 -21.20
N GLY A 68 -12.72 7.69 -21.11
CA GLY A 68 -13.45 8.84 -21.65
C GLY A 68 -14.60 9.36 -20.77
N GLN A 69 -14.88 8.73 -19.63
CA GLN A 69 -15.90 9.14 -18.66
C GLN A 69 -15.27 9.81 -17.43
N TRP A 70 -16.03 10.63 -16.72
CA TRP A 70 -15.62 11.20 -15.43
C TRP A 70 -16.33 10.47 -14.28
N ILE A 71 -15.55 9.99 -13.32
CA ILE A 71 -16.03 9.29 -12.13
C ILE A 71 -15.60 10.07 -10.90
N ALA A 72 -16.57 10.54 -10.13
CA ALA A 72 -16.35 11.10 -8.81
C ALA A 72 -16.22 9.97 -7.79
N THR A 73 -15.16 10.02 -6.98
CA THR A 73 -14.87 8.99 -5.98
C THR A 73 -14.67 9.64 -4.61
N ILE A 74 -15.35 9.10 -3.59
CA ILE A 74 -14.99 9.34 -2.19
C ILE A 74 -14.40 8.05 -1.62
N LYS A 75 -13.24 8.15 -0.96
CA LYS A 75 -12.62 7.07 -0.20
C LYS A 75 -12.60 7.45 1.28
N GLY A 76 -12.93 6.53 2.18
CA GLY A 76 -12.97 6.78 3.62
C GLY A 76 -13.16 5.51 4.46
N GLY A 77 -13.27 5.68 5.79
CA GLY A 77 -13.75 4.61 6.69
C GLY A 77 -12.91 3.31 6.67
N GLY A 78 -11.58 3.43 6.58
CA GLY A 78 -10.68 2.29 6.38
C GLY A 78 -9.48 2.22 7.32
N LYS A 79 -8.71 1.14 7.18
CA LYS A 79 -7.43 0.91 7.86
C LYS A 79 -6.31 0.80 6.81
N SER A 80 -5.10 1.08 7.25
CA SER A 80 -3.87 0.94 6.46
C SER A 80 -2.78 0.38 7.35
N ALA A 81 -2.17 -0.72 6.94
CA ALA A 81 -1.03 -1.33 7.61
C ALA A 81 0.05 -1.62 6.57
N GLY A 82 1.24 -1.01 6.69
CA GLY A 82 2.41 -1.21 5.83
C GLY A 82 2.30 -0.79 4.35
N GLY A 83 1.13 -0.91 3.75
CA GLY A 83 0.81 -0.83 2.31
C GLY A 83 -0.38 -1.72 1.91
N LEU A 84 -0.89 -2.54 2.83
CA LEU A 84 -2.22 -3.14 2.74
C LEU A 84 -3.25 -2.10 3.19
N HIS A 85 -4.18 -1.75 2.30
CA HIS A 85 -5.23 -0.78 2.54
C HIS A 85 -6.58 -1.46 2.42
N THR A 86 -7.44 -1.28 3.43
CA THR A 86 -8.84 -1.70 3.37
C THR A 86 -9.68 -0.47 3.64
N ARG A 87 -10.51 -0.04 2.68
CA ARG A 87 -11.28 1.20 2.80
C ARG A 87 -12.62 1.12 2.13
N GLN A 88 -13.54 1.97 2.59
CA GLN A 88 -14.79 2.20 1.91
C GLN A 88 -14.58 3.15 0.72
N GLU A 89 -15.21 2.84 -0.39
CA GLU A 89 -15.17 3.61 -1.63
C GLU A 89 -16.57 3.76 -2.23
N TRP A 90 -16.88 4.98 -2.66
CA TRP A 90 -18.11 5.30 -3.37
C TRP A 90 -17.74 5.94 -4.70
N ASN A 91 -18.19 5.33 -5.80
CA ASN A 91 -17.96 5.79 -7.17
C ASN A 91 -19.28 6.22 -7.81
N VAL A 92 -19.31 7.43 -8.37
CA VAL A 92 -20.50 7.98 -9.03
C VAL A 92 -20.08 8.66 -10.35
N PRO A 93 -20.68 8.29 -11.50
CA PRO A 93 -20.43 9.00 -12.76
C PRO A 93 -20.84 10.47 -12.68
N VAL A 94 -20.05 11.35 -13.30
CA VAL A 94 -20.30 12.79 -13.40
C VAL A 94 -19.99 13.27 -14.83
N GLU A 95 -20.44 14.48 -15.16
CA GLU A 95 -20.31 15.03 -16.52
C GLU A 95 -18.93 15.61 -16.81
N ASP A 96 -18.26 16.13 -15.78
CA ASP A 96 -16.99 16.84 -15.88
C ASP A 96 -16.15 16.70 -14.59
N CYS A 97 -15.06 17.44 -14.52
CA CYS A 97 -14.18 17.48 -13.34
C CYS A 97 -14.59 18.52 -12.29
N LEU A 98 -15.78 19.12 -12.34
CA LEU A 98 -16.21 20.13 -11.37
C LEU A 98 -16.65 19.45 -10.05
N PRO A 99 -16.05 19.84 -8.90
CA PRO A 99 -16.34 19.20 -7.63
C PRO A 99 -17.75 19.51 -7.14
N SER A 100 -18.49 18.48 -6.71
CA SER A 100 -19.87 18.61 -6.23
C SER A 100 -20.22 17.55 -5.19
N ILE A 101 -20.98 17.94 -4.18
CA ILE A 101 -21.54 17.03 -3.17
C ILE A 101 -22.77 16.28 -3.68
N LYS A 102 -23.49 16.86 -4.64
CA LYS A 102 -24.82 16.39 -5.08
C LYS A 102 -24.84 14.91 -5.51
N PRO A 103 -23.84 14.41 -6.28
CA PRO A 103 -23.85 13.01 -6.73
C PRO A 103 -23.83 11.98 -5.59
N PHE A 104 -23.33 12.35 -4.41
CA PHE A 104 -23.19 11.44 -3.27
C PHE A 104 -24.37 11.47 -2.29
N MET A 105 -25.35 12.35 -2.46
CA MET A 105 -26.43 12.53 -1.49
C MET A 105 -27.32 11.29 -1.30
N THR A 106 -27.35 10.38 -2.28
CA THR A 106 -28.07 9.11 -2.20
C THR A 106 -27.21 7.95 -1.71
N THR A 107 -25.93 8.20 -1.42
CA THR A 107 -24.98 7.21 -0.93
C THR A 107 -24.83 7.29 0.59
N SER A 108 -24.33 6.23 1.21
CA SER A 108 -24.12 6.20 2.67
C SER A 108 -23.05 7.19 3.17
N VAL A 109 -22.21 7.75 2.29
CA VAL A 109 -21.21 8.78 2.66
C VAL A 109 -21.74 10.21 2.50
N GLY A 110 -22.91 10.39 1.87
CA GLY A 110 -23.46 11.70 1.49
C GLY A 110 -23.59 12.66 2.67
N GLU A 111 -24.21 12.23 3.76
CA GLU A 111 -24.40 13.07 4.96
C GLU A 111 -23.06 13.49 5.58
N LYS A 112 -22.12 12.55 5.71
CA LYS A 112 -20.77 12.84 6.25
C LYS A 112 -20.00 13.78 5.32
N PHE A 113 -20.11 13.59 4.00
CA PHE A 113 -19.48 14.46 3.01
C PHE A 113 -20.06 15.88 3.09
N GLN A 114 -21.38 16.02 3.10
CA GLN A 114 -22.06 17.30 3.23
C GLN A 114 -21.69 18.01 4.54
N ALA A 115 -21.69 17.29 5.67
CA ALA A 115 -21.32 17.86 6.97
C ALA A 115 -19.87 18.34 7.01
N ALA A 116 -18.94 17.60 6.39
CA ALA A 116 -17.54 17.99 6.32
C ALA A 116 -17.31 19.21 5.40
N VAL A 117 -18.02 19.31 4.27
CA VAL A 117 -17.92 20.47 3.37
C VAL A 117 -18.61 21.70 3.95
N GLY A 118 -19.77 21.54 4.58
CA GLY A 118 -20.55 22.65 5.13
C GLY A 118 -20.96 23.66 4.04
N GLN A 119 -20.60 24.92 4.24
CA GLN A 119 -20.83 26.02 3.27
C GLN A 119 -19.57 26.39 2.48
N ASP A 120 -18.46 25.69 2.72
CA ASP A 120 -17.21 25.95 2.00
C ASP A 120 -17.27 25.47 0.55
N LYS A 121 -16.31 25.96 -0.24
CA LYS A 121 -16.09 25.48 -1.61
C LYS A 121 -14.99 24.43 -1.63
N LEU A 122 -15.17 23.44 -2.48
CA LEU A 122 -14.13 22.46 -2.80
C LEU A 122 -13.15 23.10 -3.79
N MET A 123 -11.86 23.08 -3.45
CA MET A 123 -10.77 23.60 -4.26
C MET A 123 -9.83 22.47 -4.69
N LEU A 124 -9.25 22.61 -5.88
CA LEU A 124 -8.26 21.67 -6.39
C LEU A 124 -7.02 21.71 -5.52
N LEU A 125 -6.54 20.55 -5.07
CA LEU A 125 -5.31 20.42 -4.30
C LEU A 125 -4.13 20.03 -5.19
N PHE A 126 -4.32 18.98 -5.99
CA PHE A 126 -3.31 18.41 -6.89
C PHE A 126 -4.00 17.47 -7.89
N ILE A 127 -3.24 17.05 -8.89
CA ILE A 127 -3.66 16.11 -9.93
C ILE A 127 -2.74 14.89 -9.90
N THR A 128 -3.26 13.73 -10.27
CA THR A 128 -2.44 12.57 -10.65
C THR A 128 -2.67 12.26 -12.11
N ARG A 129 -1.62 11.98 -12.88
CA ARG A 129 -1.71 11.54 -14.27
C ARG A 129 -0.78 10.35 -14.49
N PHE A 130 -1.33 9.22 -14.91
CA PHE A 130 -0.54 8.02 -15.11
C PHE A 130 -1.15 7.05 -16.12
N GLU A 131 -0.28 6.25 -16.72
CA GLU A 131 -0.62 5.07 -17.49
C GLU A 131 -0.78 3.90 -16.52
N ARG A 132 -1.84 3.11 -16.73
CA ARG A 132 -2.10 1.89 -15.98
C ARG A 132 -2.14 0.71 -16.94
N ARG A 133 -1.45 -0.37 -16.58
CA ARG A 133 -1.64 -1.69 -17.18
C ARG A 133 -2.30 -2.58 -16.14
N THR A 134 -3.35 -3.31 -16.52
CA THR A 134 -4.03 -4.23 -15.61
C THR A 134 -4.05 -5.64 -16.17
N LEU A 135 -4.12 -6.64 -15.29
CA LEU A 135 -4.54 -7.99 -15.62
C LEU A 135 -5.21 -8.66 -14.43
N MET A 136 -5.89 -9.77 -14.69
CA MET A 136 -6.53 -10.58 -13.65
C MET A 136 -5.70 -11.84 -13.38
N VAL A 137 -5.37 -12.07 -12.10
CA VAL A 137 -4.66 -13.25 -11.61
C VAL A 137 -5.64 -14.11 -10.82
N GLN A 138 -5.78 -15.38 -11.20
CA GLN A 138 -6.45 -16.39 -10.40
C GLN A 138 -5.42 -17.17 -9.60
N THR A 139 -5.34 -16.94 -8.29
CA THR A 139 -4.35 -17.57 -7.42
C THR A 139 -4.67 -19.06 -7.17
N PRO A 140 -3.69 -19.86 -6.69
CA PRO A 140 -3.89 -21.29 -6.44
C PRO A 140 -5.07 -21.64 -5.51
N ASP A 141 -5.42 -20.74 -4.58
CA ASP A 141 -6.55 -20.90 -3.68
C ASP A 141 -7.91 -20.50 -4.31
N GLY A 142 -7.90 -20.11 -5.58
CA GLY A 142 -9.07 -19.68 -6.34
C GLY A 142 -9.44 -18.20 -6.18
N SER A 143 -8.70 -17.43 -5.38
CA SER A 143 -8.91 -15.99 -5.26
C SER A 143 -8.61 -15.27 -6.57
N ILE A 144 -9.30 -14.15 -6.79
CA ILE A 144 -9.17 -13.31 -7.98
C ILE A 144 -8.59 -11.97 -7.59
N VAL A 145 -7.40 -11.67 -8.12
CA VAL A 145 -6.64 -10.44 -7.84
C VAL A 145 -6.47 -9.66 -9.13
N GLU A 146 -6.83 -8.38 -9.12
CA GLU A 146 -6.43 -7.45 -10.17
C GLU A 146 -5.03 -6.94 -9.87
N ALA A 147 -4.09 -7.13 -10.79
CA ALA A 147 -2.74 -6.57 -10.70
C ALA A 147 -2.66 -5.35 -11.63
N ALA A 148 -2.37 -4.18 -11.06
CA ALA A 148 -2.29 -2.91 -11.76
C ALA A 148 -0.90 -2.28 -11.64
N ALA A 149 -0.19 -2.13 -12.76
CA ALA A 149 1.10 -1.46 -12.82
C ALA A 149 0.93 -0.02 -13.30
N ASP A 150 1.28 0.94 -12.45
CA ASP A 150 1.10 2.37 -12.68
C ASP A 150 2.43 3.08 -12.96
N ARG A 151 2.43 3.94 -13.99
CA ARG A 151 3.56 4.82 -14.33
C ARG A 151 3.08 6.21 -14.69
N GLY A 152 3.55 7.23 -13.98
CA GLY A 152 3.21 8.61 -14.26
C GLY A 152 3.69 9.57 -13.19
N GLU A 153 2.83 10.49 -12.76
CA GLU A 153 3.19 11.55 -11.83
C GLU A 153 2.02 12.09 -11.00
N ILE A 154 2.37 12.67 -9.85
CA ILE A 154 1.54 13.53 -9.02
C ILE A 154 2.01 14.97 -9.25
N ILE A 155 1.07 15.89 -9.45
CA ILE A 155 1.32 17.28 -9.84
C ILE A 155 0.60 18.21 -8.86
N ALA A 156 1.36 19.00 -8.09
CA ALA A 156 0.84 20.00 -7.15
C ALA A 156 1.43 21.38 -7.48
N GLY A 157 0.70 22.19 -8.25
CA GLY A 157 1.24 23.42 -8.82
C GLY A 157 2.40 23.11 -9.77
N GLU A 158 3.58 23.69 -9.51
CA GLU A 158 4.81 23.44 -10.28
C GLU A 158 5.63 22.24 -9.75
N LYS A 159 5.18 21.57 -8.68
CA LYS A 159 5.90 20.44 -8.08
C LYS A 159 5.39 19.13 -8.66
N HIS A 160 6.32 18.22 -8.92
CA HIS A 160 6.07 16.91 -9.51
C HIS A 160 6.69 15.80 -8.67
N GLU A 161 5.98 14.67 -8.54
CA GLU A 161 6.49 13.46 -7.91
C GLU A 161 6.15 12.22 -8.77
N PRO A 162 7.10 11.32 -9.08
CA PRO A 162 6.85 10.19 -9.97
C PRO A 162 5.95 9.11 -9.33
N ILE A 163 5.03 8.56 -10.12
CA ILE A 163 4.27 7.34 -9.79
C ILE A 163 4.96 6.17 -10.50
N MET A 164 5.37 5.18 -9.71
CA MET A 164 5.94 3.91 -10.15
C MET A 164 5.51 2.84 -9.15
N GLU A 165 4.36 2.22 -9.38
CA GLU A 165 3.68 1.41 -8.38
C GLU A 165 3.09 0.15 -9.01
N LEU A 166 3.03 -0.92 -8.23
CA LEU A 166 2.20 -2.10 -8.47
C LEU A 166 1.13 -2.12 -7.37
N GLU A 167 -0.14 -2.13 -7.76
CA GLU A 167 -1.28 -2.34 -6.88
C GLU A 167 -1.86 -3.74 -7.12
N LEU A 168 -2.08 -4.51 -6.06
CA LEU A 168 -2.75 -5.80 -6.10
C LEU A 168 -4.08 -5.66 -5.35
N GLU A 169 -5.21 -5.69 -6.05
CA GLU A 169 -6.54 -5.52 -5.46
C GLU A 169 -7.32 -6.84 -5.45
N ILE A 170 -7.89 -7.22 -4.30
CA ILE A 170 -8.71 -8.42 -4.22
C ILE A 170 -10.09 -8.15 -4.82
N LYS A 171 -10.48 -8.90 -5.86
CA LYS A 171 -11.81 -8.82 -6.47
C LYS A 171 -12.74 -9.90 -5.94
N ALA A 172 -12.19 -11.06 -5.58
CA ALA A 172 -12.90 -12.14 -4.89
C ALA A 172 -11.90 -13.04 -4.14
N GLY A 173 -12.32 -13.62 -3.01
CA GLY A 173 -11.49 -14.56 -2.25
C GLY A 173 -10.80 -13.92 -1.05
N SER A 174 -9.59 -14.39 -0.75
CA SER A 174 -8.87 -14.10 0.50
C SER A 174 -7.85 -12.96 0.36
N THR A 175 -7.78 -12.08 1.36
CA THR A 175 -6.73 -11.04 1.46
C THR A 175 -5.33 -11.62 1.62
N THR A 176 -5.21 -12.82 2.18
CA THR A 176 -3.95 -13.58 2.24
C THR A 176 -3.35 -13.78 0.85
N ALA A 177 -4.18 -14.00 -0.18
CA ALA A 177 -3.72 -14.18 -1.55
C ALA A 177 -2.97 -12.95 -2.08
N LEU A 178 -3.33 -11.73 -1.63
CA LEU A 178 -2.59 -10.50 -1.95
C LEU A 178 -1.18 -10.52 -1.37
N LEU A 179 -1.05 -10.95 -0.10
CA LEU A 179 0.23 -11.01 0.61
C LEU A 179 1.15 -12.05 -0.02
N GLU A 180 0.62 -13.22 -0.36
CA GLU A 180 1.36 -14.30 -1.02
C GLU A 180 1.81 -13.91 -2.43
N LEU A 181 0.92 -13.33 -3.22
CA LEU A 181 1.23 -12.84 -4.56
C LEU A 181 2.28 -11.71 -4.51
N GLY A 182 2.11 -10.76 -3.60
CA GLY A 182 3.07 -9.68 -3.36
C GLY A 182 4.44 -10.22 -2.94
N ALA A 183 4.48 -11.24 -2.08
CA ALA A 183 5.72 -11.88 -1.67
C ALA A 183 6.43 -12.58 -2.84
N ALA A 184 5.69 -13.31 -3.67
CA ALA A 184 6.24 -13.99 -4.85
C ALA A 184 6.84 -12.98 -5.85
N LEU A 185 6.14 -11.87 -6.11
CA LEU A 185 6.63 -10.81 -6.99
C LEU A 185 7.84 -10.07 -6.40
N ALA A 186 7.82 -9.74 -5.10
CA ALA A 186 8.94 -9.07 -4.43
C ALA A 186 10.20 -9.95 -4.31
N GLN A 187 10.05 -11.28 -4.43
CA GLN A 187 11.17 -12.21 -4.47
C GLN A 187 11.93 -12.13 -5.82
N GLN A 188 11.23 -11.79 -6.91
CA GLN A 188 11.79 -11.72 -8.26
C GLN A 188 12.17 -10.31 -8.67
N TYR A 189 11.49 -9.30 -8.11
CA TYR A 189 11.63 -7.90 -8.51
C TYR A 189 11.88 -6.99 -7.31
N PRO A 190 12.58 -5.85 -7.50
CA PRO A 190 12.89 -4.90 -6.45
C PRO A 190 11.66 -4.05 -6.08
N LEU A 191 10.72 -4.70 -5.41
CA LEU A 191 9.46 -4.15 -4.94
C LEU A 191 9.54 -3.86 -3.44
N LEU A 192 9.14 -2.65 -3.08
CA LEU A 192 9.06 -2.21 -1.69
C LEU A 192 7.62 -1.95 -1.33
N LEU A 193 7.24 -2.18 -0.09
CA LEU A 193 5.90 -1.82 0.34
C LEU A 193 5.73 -0.30 0.40
N GLU A 194 4.62 0.22 -0.14
CA GLU A 194 4.32 1.66 -0.15
C GLU A 194 3.10 1.96 0.74
N PRO A 195 3.33 2.38 2.00
CA PRO A 195 2.25 2.72 2.93
C PRO A 195 1.52 4.02 2.56
N ARG A 196 2.11 4.86 1.70
CA ARG A 196 1.57 6.17 1.36
C ARG A 196 0.74 6.07 0.09
N SER A 197 -0.56 6.31 0.22
CA SER A 197 -1.43 6.46 -0.97
C SER A 197 -0.98 7.62 -1.86
N LYS A 198 -1.32 7.55 -3.16
CA LYS A 198 -1.17 8.67 -4.10
C LYS A 198 -1.79 9.97 -3.56
N TYR A 199 -2.92 9.85 -2.83
CA TYR A 199 -3.55 10.98 -2.16
C TYR A 199 -2.64 11.62 -1.11
N TYR A 200 -2.11 10.82 -0.18
CA TYR A 200 -1.23 11.32 0.88
C TYR A 200 0.06 11.91 0.32
N ARG A 201 0.67 11.26 -0.69
CA ARG A 201 1.85 11.79 -1.40
C ARG A 201 1.55 13.13 -2.07
N GLY A 202 0.39 13.29 -2.71
CA GLY A 202 -0.04 14.58 -3.26
C GLY A 202 -0.23 15.67 -2.20
N LEU A 203 -0.75 15.34 -1.02
CA LEU A 203 -0.82 16.28 0.10
C LEU A 203 0.57 16.71 0.58
N LEU A 204 1.53 15.78 0.68
CA LEU A 204 2.92 16.09 1.03
C LEU A 204 3.55 17.02 -0.01
N LEU A 205 3.40 16.69 -1.30
CA LEU A 205 3.93 17.47 -2.41
C LEU A 205 3.37 18.90 -2.44
N ALA A 206 2.06 19.03 -2.17
CA ALA A 206 1.36 20.31 -2.07
C ALA A 206 1.70 21.12 -0.79
N GLY A 207 2.46 20.55 0.16
CA GLY A 207 2.76 21.18 1.45
C GLY A 207 1.55 21.24 2.40
N LEU A 208 0.54 20.41 2.17
CA LEU A 208 -0.71 20.35 2.93
C LEU A 208 -0.67 19.29 4.05
N ALA A 209 0.36 18.45 4.06
CA ALA A 209 0.69 17.48 5.09
C ALA A 209 2.21 17.50 5.36
N GLN A 210 2.60 16.99 6.52
CA GLN A 210 4.00 16.70 6.84
C GLN A 210 4.17 15.19 6.88
N ASP A 211 5.33 14.73 6.42
CA ASP A 211 5.67 13.32 6.41
C ASP A 211 6.05 12.90 7.83
N ASP A 212 5.06 12.47 8.58
CA ASP A 212 5.23 11.83 9.86
C ASP A 212 5.57 10.36 9.61
N CYS A 213 6.86 10.05 9.44
CA CYS A 213 7.34 8.70 9.72
C CYS A 213 6.89 8.38 11.15
N ARG A 214 5.79 7.63 11.28
CA ARG A 214 5.17 7.37 12.59
C ARG A 214 6.23 6.76 13.49
N GLY A 215 6.34 7.30 14.70
CA GLY A 215 7.24 6.76 15.72
C GLY A 215 6.92 5.29 16.02
N ILE A 216 7.94 4.57 16.48
CA ILE A 216 7.83 3.18 16.93
C ILE A 216 6.77 3.11 18.03
N VAL A 217 5.88 2.12 17.94
CA VAL A 217 4.98 1.77 19.05
C VAL A 217 5.55 0.51 19.67
N GLU A 218 6.09 0.59 20.89
CA GLU A 218 6.47 -0.63 21.61
C GLU A 218 5.21 -1.49 21.78
N ILE A 219 5.26 -2.70 21.23
CA ILE A 219 4.23 -3.72 21.47
C ILE A 219 4.66 -4.48 22.74
N GLU A 220 3.74 -5.01 23.53
CA GLU A 220 4.11 -5.89 24.64
C GLU A 220 4.44 -7.30 24.11
N THR A 221 5.43 -8.00 24.65
CA THR A 221 5.74 -9.39 24.22
C THR A 221 5.06 -10.46 25.07
N ALA A 222 4.38 -10.06 26.14
CA ALA A 222 3.62 -10.98 26.98
C ALA A 222 2.30 -11.29 26.27
N ASN A 223 2.11 -12.54 25.85
CA ASN A 223 0.94 -13.02 25.09
C ASN A 223 0.93 -12.63 23.60
N VAL A 224 2.02 -12.92 22.89
CA VAL A 224 2.09 -12.76 21.43
C VAL A 224 0.96 -13.53 20.73
N ASN A 225 0.26 -12.85 19.84
CA ASN A 225 -0.70 -13.44 18.92
C ASN A 225 -0.43 -12.96 17.47
N GLU A 226 -1.23 -13.42 16.51
CA GLU A 226 -1.13 -13.05 15.10
C GLU A 226 -1.26 -11.54 14.87
N GLU A 227 -2.13 -10.85 15.60
CA GLU A 227 -2.34 -9.39 15.46
C GLU A 227 -1.09 -8.61 15.85
N MET A 228 -0.45 -9.01 16.95
CA MET A 228 0.78 -8.40 17.44
C MET A 228 1.94 -8.69 16.50
N LEU A 229 2.00 -9.89 15.90
CA LEU A 229 2.95 -10.20 14.85
C LEU A 229 2.73 -9.32 13.60
N MET A 230 1.49 -9.16 13.13
CA MET A 230 1.16 -8.29 12.00
C MET A 230 1.54 -6.83 12.28
N ALA A 231 1.34 -6.36 13.51
CA ALA A 231 1.76 -5.04 13.94
C ALA A 231 3.29 -4.90 13.96
N ALA A 232 4.03 -5.90 14.44
CA ALA A 232 5.50 -5.91 14.42
C ALA A 232 6.06 -5.90 12.98
N ILE A 233 5.49 -6.71 12.08
CA ILE A 233 5.83 -6.73 10.65
C ILE A 233 5.58 -5.35 10.02
N THR A 234 4.42 -4.76 10.30
CA THR A 234 4.06 -3.42 9.81
C THR A 234 5.06 -2.36 10.27
N GLN A 235 5.55 -2.44 11.51
CA GLN A 235 6.57 -1.52 11.99
C GLN A 235 7.90 -1.67 11.26
N VAL A 236 8.36 -2.91 10.99
CA VAL A 236 9.58 -3.15 10.21
C VAL A 236 9.44 -2.60 8.79
N LEU A 237 8.29 -2.84 8.13
CA LEU A 237 8.02 -2.32 6.79
C LEU A 237 8.04 -0.79 6.73
N ASN A 238 7.39 -0.13 7.71
CA ASN A 238 7.38 1.33 7.81
C ASN A 238 8.80 1.88 8.08
N ALA A 239 9.56 1.27 9.00
CA ALA A 239 10.92 1.67 9.31
C ALA A 239 11.86 1.50 8.11
N GLN A 240 11.70 0.40 7.34
CA GLN A 240 12.46 0.15 6.11
C GLN A 240 12.15 1.24 5.06
N SER A 241 10.86 1.55 4.85
CA SER A 241 10.44 2.59 3.92
C SER A 241 10.97 3.98 4.33
N CYS A 242 10.93 4.33 5.62
CA CYS A 242 11.50 5.58 6.12
C CYS A 242 13.02 5.65 5.96
N PHE A 243 13.74 4.56 6.27
CA PHE A 243 15.18 4.49 6.03
C PHE A 243 15.51 4.69 4.54
N LEU A 244 14.82 3.99 3.63
CA LEU A 244 15.11 4.08 2.20
C LEU A 244 14.85 5.48 1.60
N ARG A 245 13.91 6.24 2.16
CA ARG A 245 13.64 7.62 1.73
C ARG A 245 14.63 8.64 2.31
N LEU A 246 15.20 8.33 3.47
CA LEU A 246 16.02 9.23 4.28
C LEU A 246 17.24 8.49 4.85
N ALA A 247 18.00 7.81 3.97
CA ALA A 247 19.04 6.84 4.35
C ALA A 247 20.21 7.43 5.16
N ASN A 248 20.41 8.74 5.07
CA ASN A 248 21.46 9.47 5.79
C ASN A 248 21.03 9.96 7.18
N ASN A 249 19.81 9.62 7.63
CA ASN A 249 19.34 9.97 8.97
C ASN A 249 19.64 8.83 9.96
N ALA A 250 20.48 9.12 10.96
CA ALA A 250 20.90 8.16 11.99
C ALA A 250 19.72 7.60 12.83
N ASP A 251 18.67 8.38 13.04
CA ASP A 251 17.51 7.95 13.83
C ASP A 251 16.69 6.87 13.09
N ASN A 252 16.66 6.94 11.76
CA ASN A 252 15.92 5.98 10.93
C ASN A 252 16.59 4.60 10.93
N ILE A 253 17.92 4.53 10.89
CA ILE A 253 18.63 3.26 10.97
C ILE A 253 18.51 2.63 12.35
N LEU A 254 18.60 3.42 13.43
CA LEU A 254 18.37 2.92 14.79
C LEU A 254 16.96 2.37 14.95
N THR A 255 15.97 3.09 14.42
CA THR A 255 14.57 2.64 14.40
C THR A 255 14.42 1.31 13.68
N LEU A 256 14.99 1.17 12.48
CA LEU A 256 14.96 -0.07 11.73
C LEU A 256 15.63 -1.22 12.48
N ARG A 257 16.80 -1.00 13.09
CA ARG A 257 17.50 -2.00 13.93
C ARG A 257 16.61 -2.49 15.06
N HIS A 258 15.96 -1.57 15.78
CA HIS A 258 15.05 -1.90 16.87
C HIS A 258 13.88 -2.74 16.38
N CYS A 259 13.18 -2.32 15.32
CA CYS A 259 12.04 -3.06 14.78
C CYS A 259 12.43 -4.48 14.32
N VAL A 260 13.56 -4.64 13.62
CA VAL A 260 14.01 -5.96 13.14
C VAL A 260 14.42 -6.87 14.30
N ALA A 261 15.16 -6.35 15.28
CA ALA A 261 15.54 -7.11 16.47
C ALA A 261 14.31 -7.54 17.28
N TYR A 262 13.29 -6.69 17.32
CA TYR A 262 12.04 -6.97 17.99
C TYR A 262 11.22 -8.05 17.26
N LEU A 263 11.10 -7.98 15.92
CA LEU A 263 10.46 -9.03 15.12
C LEU A 263 11.13 -10.41 15.30
N ALA A 264 12.45 -10.46 15.45
CA ALA A 264 13.17 -11.70 15.72
C ALA A 264 12.76 -12.36 17.05
N LYS A 265 12.46 -11.54 18.09
CA LYS A 265 11.94 -12.05 19.36
C LYS A 265 10.54 -12.65 19.20
N PHE A 266 9.67 -12.02 18.41
CA PHE A 266 8.33 -12.55 18.11
C PHE A 266 8.41 -13.91 17.43
N LEU A 267 9.24 -14.02 16.40
CA LEU A 267 9.42 -15.26 15.66
C LEU A 267 9.85 -16.40 16.59
N ALA A 268 10.78 -16.15 17.52
CA ALA A 268 11.23 -17.15 18.49
C ALA A 268 10.10 -17.66 19.41
N VAL A 269 9.16 -16.79 19.83
CA VAL A 269 8.00 -17.19 20.63
C VAL A 269 7.05 -18.09 19.84
N LEU A 270 6.85 -17.79 18.55
CA LEU A 270 5.94 -18.52 17.66
C LEU A 270 6.52 -19.81 17.08
N LYS A 271 7.77 -20.16 17.42
CA LYS A 271 8.48 -21.34 16.89
C LYS A 271 7.65 -22.63 16.99
N ALA A 272 6.97 -22.84 18.12
CA ALA A 272 6.19 -24.05 18.36
C ALA A 272 4.93 -24.17 17.49
N GLU A 273 4.47 -23.05 16.91
CA GLU A 273 3.24 -22.97 16.10
C GLU A 273 3.52 -23.08 14.60
N MET A 274 4.79 -22.96 14.20
CA MET A 274 5.22 -22.99 12.82
C MET A 274 5.72 -24.38 12.41
N HIS A 275 5.50 -24.75 11.15
CA HIS A 275 6.12 -25.94 10.59
C HIS A 275 7.66 -25.77 10.61
N PRO A 276 8.46 -26.78 11.03
CA PRO A 276 9.90 -26.62 11.23
C PRO A 276 10.65 -26.05 10.02
N ASN A 277 10.37 -26.57 8.82
CA ASN A 277 11.03 -26.09 7.59
C ASN A 277 10.72 -24.61 7.29
N LEU A 278 9.48 -24.16 7.55
CA LEU A 278 9.07 -22.78 7.32
C LEU A 278 9.72 -21.85 8.36
N TYR A 279 9.76 -22.28 9.62
CA TYR A 279 10.43 -21.55 10.68
C TYR A 279 11.91 -21.35 10.37
N ASP A 280 12.61 -22.42 9.99
CA ASP A 280 14.04 -22.37 9.69
C ASP A 280 14.34 -21.47 8.46
N GLU A 281 13.50 -21.52 7.40
CA GLU A 281 13.60 -20.61 6.26
C GLU A 281 13.50 -19.15 6.71
N ILE A 282 12.42 -18.79 7.42
CA ILE A 282 12.15 -17.41 7.85
C ILE A 282 13.22 -16.93 8.84
N GLN A 283 13.63 -17.77 9.79
CA GLN A 283 14.62 -17.43 10.80
C GLN A 283 15.99 -17.14 10.17
N ASN A 284 16.40 -17.93 9.17
CA ASN A 284 17.66 -17.71 8.46
C ASN A 284 17.66 -16.40 7.69
N GLU A 285 16.58 -16.10 6.96
CA GLU A 285 16.42 -14.84 6.24
C GLU A 285 16.36 -13.64 7.19
N LEU A 286 15.66 -13.75 8.32
CA LEU A 286 15.57 -12.70 9.32
C LEU A 286 16.92 -12.44 10.02
N ASN A 287 17.72 -13.48 10.26
CA ASN A 287 19.08 -13.34 10.79
C ASN A 287 19.98 -12.57 9.81
N GLN A 288 19.87 -12.85 8.51
CA GLN A 288 20.60 -12.09 7.49
C GLN A 288 20.12 -10.63 7.40
N PHE A 289 18.81 -10.40 7.50
CA PHE A 289 18.25 -9.06 7.56
C PHE A 289 18.82 -8.28 8.74
N GLN A 290 18.77 -8.87 9.94
CA GLN A 290 19.28 -8.26 11.15
C GLN A 290 20.79 -7.98 11.05
N SER A 291 21.56 -8.93 10.51
CA SER A 291 22.99 -8.72 10.30
C SER A 291 23.27 -7.54 9.39
N ASN A 292 22.59 -7.46 8.23
CA ASN A 292 22.80 -6.39 7.26
C ASN A 292 22.45 -5.02 7.84
N VAL A 293 21.34 -4.90 8.57
CA VAL A 293 20.93 -3.62 9.17
C VAL A 293 21.88 -3.22 10.31
N ASN A 294 22.42 -4.19 11.07
CA ASN A 294 23.36 -3.91 12.15
C ASN A 294 24.75 -3.49 11.66
N SER A 295 25.26 -4.08 10.57
CA SER A 295 26.59 -3.79 10.04
C SER A 295 26.60 -2.71 8.95
N GLY A 296 25.49 -2.53 8.23
CA GLY A 296 25.38 -1.60 7.11
C GLY A 296 24.95 -0.19 7.54
N GLN A 297 25.09 0.76 6.61
CA GLN A 297 24.62 2.15 6.73
C GLN A 297 24.49 2.80 5.34
N GLY A 298 23.76 3.92 5.26
CA GLY A 298 23.67 4.77 4.07
C GLY A 298 23.25 4.02 2.80
N ASP A 299 23.84 4.41 1.67
CA ASP A 299 23.47 3.93 0.34
C ASP A 299 23.76 2.43 0.12
N GLU A 300 24.80 1.88 0.76
CA GLU A 300 25.13 0.45 0.66
C GLU A 300 24.01 -0.40 1.28
N LEU A 301 23.56 -0.02 2.48
CA LEU A 301 22.42 -0.68 3.11
C LEU A 301 21.15 -0.43 2.30
N ALA A 302 20.93 0.78 1.78
CA ALA A 302 19.77 1.09 0.95
C ALA A 302 19.71 0.21 -0.31
N ALA A 303 20.84 -0.04 -0.97
CA ALA A 303 20.92 -0.94 -2.12
C ALA A 303 20.50 -2.37 -1.78
N ILE A 304 20.91 -2.88 -0.63
CA ILE A 304 20.52 -4.21 -0.13
C ILE A 304 19.03 -4.24 0.20
N LEU A 305 18.54 -3.26 0.96
CA LEU A 305 17.14 -3.20 1.40
C LEU A 305 16.17 -2.90 0.24
N GLY A 306 16.65 -2.28 -0.84
CA GLY A 306 15.92 -1.98 -2.06
C GLY A 306 15.66 -3.18 -2.99
N THR A 307 16.29 -4.33 -2.72
CA THR A 307 16.21 -5.53 -3.59
C THR A 307 14.85 -6.23 -3.62
N GLY A 308 13.93 -5.89 -2.71
CA GLY A 308 12.65 -6.58 -2.54
C GLY A 308 12.72 -7.87 -1.70
N ARG A 309 13.92 -8.43 -1.48
CA ARG A 309 14.14 -9.66 -0.68
C ARG A 309 13.48 -9.61 0.70
N TYR A 310 13.73 -8.54 1.46
CA TYR A 310 13.16 -8.42 2.81
C TYR A 310 11.69 -8.04 2.80
N THR A 311 11.20 -7.36 1.76
CA THR A 311 9.76 -7.18 1.55
C THR A 311 9.07 -8.52 1.30
N ALA A 312 9.65 -9.40 0.48
CA ALA A 312 9.15 -10.76 0.26
C ALA A 312 9.10 -11.57 1.56
N LEU A 313 10.18 -11.54 2.37
CA LEU A 313 10.22 -12.19 3.69
C LEU A 313 9.08 -11.71 4.60
N LEU A 314 8.91 -10.40 4.72
CA LEU A 314 7.91 -9.78 5.61
C LEU A 314 6.48 -10.09 5.13
N LEU A 315 6.23 -10.07 3.82
CA LEU A 315 4.93 -10.45 3.26
C LEU A 315 4.62 -11.95 3.43
N LYS A 316 5.61 -12.85 3.29
CA LYS A 316 5.44 -14.28 3.58
C LYS A 316 5.04 -14.51 5.05
N LEU A 317 5.76 -13.86 5.98
CA LEU A 317 5.45 -13.97 7.40
C LEU A 317 4.09 -13.37 7.74
N TRP A 318 3.71 -12.28 7.07
CA TRP A 318 2.37 -11.70 7.21
C TRP A 318 1.29 -12.65 6.69
N ALA A 319 1.46 -13.23 5.50
CA ALA A 319 0.54 -14.21 4.95
C ALA A 319 0.33 -15.40 5.90
N TRP A 320 1.40 -15.89 6.55
CA TRP A 320 1.31 -16.94 7.56
C TRP A 320 0.43 -16.52 8.75
N ALA A 321 0.63 -15.31 9.29
CA ALA A 321 -0.18 -14.79 10.40
C ALA A 321 -1.65 -14.57 9.99
N ALA A 322 -1.86 -14.00 8.81
CA ALA A 322 -3.15 -13.72 8.19
C ALA A 322 -4.02 -15.00 8.03
N LYS A 323 -3.42 -16.14 7.66
CA LYS A 323 -4.15 -17.42 7.55
C LYS A 323 -4.70 -17.91 8.89
N ARG A 324 -4.05 -17.56 9.98
CA ARG A 324 -4.39 -18.01 11.34
C ARG A 324 -5.37 -17.05 12.02
N ASN A 325 -5.35 -15.77 11.64
CA ASN A 325 -6.36 -14.78 12.05
C ASN A 325 -6.87 -13.96 10.86
N PRO A 326 -7.79 -14.52 10.03
CA PRO A 326 -8.31 -13.84 8.84
C PRO A 326 -9.10 -12.56 9.15
N GLU A 327 -9.72 -12.47 10.34
CA GLU A 327 -10.48 -11.29 10.78
C GLU A 327 -9.60 -10.14 11.29
N GLY A 328 -8.31 -10.40 11.55
CA GLY A 328 -7.34 -9.43 12.05
C GLY A 328 -6.72 -8.50 10.98
N ILE A 329 -7.16 -8.64 9.72
CA ILE A 329 -6.63 -7.92 8.54
C ILE A 329 -7.51 -6.71 8.20
#